data_AF-A0A955ZX25-F1
#
_entry.id   AF-A0A955ZX25-F1
#
_cell.length_a   1.000
_cell.length_b   1.000
_cell.length_c   1.000
_cell.angle_alpha   90.00
_cell.angle_beta   90.00
_cell.angle_gamma   90.00
#
_symmetry.space_group_name_H-M   'P 1'
#
loop_
_entity.id
_entity.type
_entity.pdbx_description
1 polymer ?
#
loop_
_entity_poly.entity_id
_entity_poly.type
_entity_poly.pdbx_seq_one_letter_code
_entity_poly.pdbx_strand_id
1 'polypeptide(L)'
;NDPEALQKFMDAQGQLTSALSRLFAVAESYPQLRATDAFRDLQAQIEGTENRITVARGRYIETVQAYNTLVRQFPVVLTAKVIGAEPKATFEARSDVGDRPPEVKF
;
A
#
# COMPACT_ATOMS: atom_id res chain seq x y z
N ASN A 1 4.40 -14.68 6.95
CA ASN A 1 4.73 -15.33 5.67
C ASN A 1 3.46 -15.75 4.96
N ASP A 2 2.42 -14.92 4.95
CA ASP A 2 1.13 -15.29 4.35
C ASP A 2 0.91 -14.41 3.11
N PRO A 3 1.33 -14.87 1.92
CA PRO A 3 1.10 -14.16 0.67
C PRO A 3 -0.39 -14.07 0.32
N GLU A 4 -1.23 -14.99 0.80
CA GLU A 4 -2.68 -14.92 0.56
C GLU A 4 -3.33 -13.79 1.36
N ALA A 5 -2.90 -13.58 2.61
CA ALA A 5 -3.36 -12.44 3.40
C ALA A 5 -2.94 -11.11 2.76
N LEU A 6 -1.74 -11.06 2.17
CA LEU A 6 -1.26 -9.89 1.42
C LEU A 6 -2.12 -9.63 0.18
N GLN A 7 -2.40 -10.67 -0.59
CA GLN A 7 -3.23 -10.59 -1.79
C GLN A 7 -4.66 -10.14 -1.46
N LYS A 8 -5.29 -10.75 -0.43
CA LYS A 8 -6.62 -10.36 0.04
C LYS A 8 -6.67 -8.89 0.45
N PHE A 9 -5.61 -8.39 1.09
CA PHE A 9 -5.50 -6.98 1.45
C PHE A 9 -5.41 -6.07 0.21
N MET A 10 -4.64 -6.47 -0.80
CA MET A 10 -4.55 -5.73 -2.07
C MET A 10 -5.89 -5.71 -2.81
N ASP A 11 -6.59 -6.84 -2.86
CA ASP A 11 -7.89 -6.94 -3.51
C ASP A 11 -8.94 -6.06 -2.80
N ALA A 12 -8.94 -6.06 -1.46
CA ALA A 12 -9.80 -5.20 -0.67
C ALA A 12 -9.52 -3.71 -0.89
N GLN A 13 -8.24 -3.31 -0.98
CA GLN A 13 -7.89 -1.93 -1.35
C GLN A 13 -8.42 -1.57 -2.74
N GLY A 14 -8.25 -2.44 -3.74
CA GLY A 14 -8.76 -2.18 -5.09
C GLY A 14 -10.27 -2.03 -5.15
N GLN A 15 -11.02 -2.85 -4.40
CA GLN A 15 -12.48 -2.73 -4.29
C GLN A 15 -12.89 -1.40 -3.65
N LEU A 16 -12.19 -0.97 -2.59
CA LEU A 16 -12.43 0.31 -1.94
C LEU A 16 -12.19 1.48 -2.91
N THR A 17 -11.05 1.52 -3.60
CA THR A 17 -10.76 2.56 -4.61
C THR A 17 -11.84 2.61 -5.68
N SER A 18 -12.28 1.46 -6.18
CA SER A 18 -13.36 1.37 -7.16
C SER A 18 -14.69 1.93 -6.64
N ALA A 19 -15.03 1.65 -5.38
CA ALA A 19 -16.23 2.20 -4.74
C ALA A 19 -16.13 3.72 -4.57
N LEU A 20 -14.96 4.23 -4.19
CA LEU A 20 -14.70 5.66 -4.07
C LEU A 20 -14.79 6.38 -5.42
N SER A 21 -14.26 5.80 -6.49
CA SER A 21 -14.41 6.36 -7.85
C SER A 21 -15.88 6.49 -8.26
N ARG A 22 -16.71 5.48 -7.96
CA ARG A 22 -18.16 5.56 -8.20
C ARG A 22 -18.82 6.66 -7.36
N LEU A 23 -18.43 6.79 -6.10
CA LEU A 23 -18.94 7.85 -5.22
C LEU A 23 -18.62 9.24 -5.76
N PHE A 24 -17.38 9.48 -6.23
CA PHE A 24 -17.00 10.77 -6.81
C PHE A 24 -17.75 11.08 -8.10
N ALA A 25 -17.98 10.09 -8.97
CA ALA A 25 -18.80 10.27 -10.18
C ALA A 25 -20.25 10.67 -9.85
N VAL A 26 -20.83 10.09 -8.80
CA VAL A 26 -22.17 10.50 -8.31
C VAL A 26 -22.12 11.91 -7.73
N ALA A 27 -21.11 12.24 -6.91
CA ALA A 27 -20.97 13.57 -6.34
C ALA A 27 -20.82 14.68 -7.40
N GLU A 28 -20.26 14.36 -8.57
CA GLU A 28 -20.18 15.28 -9.71
C GLU A 28 -21.56 15.60 -10.29
N SER A 29 -22.48 14.63 -10.31
CA SER A 29 -23.88 14.84 -10.71
C SER A 29 -24.73 15.57 -9.66
N TYR A 30 -24.25 15.69 -8.42
CA TYR A 30 -24.96 16.35 -7.31
C TYR A 30 -24.05 17.39 -6.61
N PRO A 31 -23.88 18.59 -7.17
CA PRO A 31 -22.98 19.64 -6.64
C PRO A 31 -23.25 20.01 -5.18
N GLN A 32 -24.51 19.94 -4.75
CA GLN A 32 -24.91 20.17 -3.37
C GLN A 32 -24.29 19.18 -2.39
N LEU A 33 -24.08 17.92 -2.80
CA LEU A 33 -23.45 16.88 -1.97
C LEU A 33 -21.95 17.15 -1.83
N ARG A 34 -21.30 17.56 -2.93
CA ARG A 34 -19.87 17.93 -2.96
C ARG A 34 -19.57 19.15 -2.08
N ALA A 35 -20.52 20.07 -1.95
CA ALA A 35 -20.36 21.27 -1.14
C ALA A 35 -20.58 21.05 0.37
N THR A 36 -21.08 19.87 0.78
CA THR A 36 -21.26 19.55 2.20
C THR A 36 -19.91 19.36 2.90
N ASP A 37 -19.78 19.87 4.12
CA ASP A 37 -18.55 19.74 4.90
C ASP A 37 -18.22 18.26 5.18
N ALA A 38 -19.23 17.42 5.41
CA ALA A 38 -19.06 15.98 5.61
C ALA A 38 -18.39 15.28 4.41
N PHE A 39 -18.67 15.71 3.17
CA PHE A 39 -18.05 15.13 1.98
C PHE A 39 -16.60 15.61 1.81
N ARG A 40 -16.32 16.88 2.12
CA ARG A 40 -14.96 17.42 2.12
C ARG A 40 -14.07 16.75 3.17
N ASP A 41 -14.61 16.53 4.37
CA ASP A 41 -13.93 15.81 5.44
C ASP A 41 -13.62 14.37 5.04
N LEU A 42 -14.57 13.68 4.40
CA LEU A 42 -14.37 12.34 3.87
C LEU A 42 -13.25 12.31 2.83
N GLN A 43 -13.23 13.27 1.90
CA GLN A 43 -12.17 13.38 0.89
C GLN A 43 -10.80 13.56 1.55
N ALA A 44 -10.66 14.46 2.53
CA ALA A 44 -9.42 14.68 3.26
C ALA A 44 -8.97 13.43 4.05
N GLN A 45 -9.91 12.69 4.64
CA GLN A 45 -9.62 11.43 5.35
C GLN A 45 -9.16 10.32 4.40
N ILE A 46 -9.76 10.22 3.21
CA ILE A 46 -9.33 9.26 2.19
C ILE A 46 -7.91 9.57 1.76
N GLU A 47 -7.60 10.83 1.43
CA GLU A 47 -6.25 11.25 1.06
C GLU A 47 -5.24 10.94 2.18
N GLY A 48 -5.57 11.29 3.42
CA GLY A 48 -4.74 10.95 4.59
C GLY A 48 -4.55 9.45 4.77
N THR A 49 -5.58 8.66 4.51
CA THR A 49 -5.50 7.19 4.60
C THR A 49 -4.64 6.61 3.49
N GLU A 50 -4.77 7.09 2.25
CA GLU A 50 -3.98 6.65 1.11
C GLU A 50 -2.49 6.97 1.29
N ASN A 51 -2.18 8.17 1.81
CA ASN A 51 -0.82 8.54 2.17
C ASN A 51 -0.24 7.59 3.23
N ARG A 52 -1.00 7.26 4.28
CA ARG A 52 -0.56 6.31 5.32
C ARG A 52 -0.35 4.90 4.77
N ILE A 53 -1.24 4.44 3.89
CA ILE A 53 -1.12 3.15 3.20
C ILE A 53 0.16 3.12 2.37
N THR A 54 0.42 4.18 1.60
CA THR A 54 1.60 4.29 0.74
C THR A 54 2.89 4.23 1.56
N VAL A 55 2.98 5.00 2.64
CA VAL A 55 4.14 4.97 3.56
C VAL A 55 4.32 3.60 4.20
N ALA A 56 3.23 2.99 4.69
CA ALA A 56 3.29 1.66 5.30
C ALA A 56 3.73 0.58 4.29
N ARG A 57 3.26 0.66 3.04
CA ARG A 57 3.67 -0.24 1.95
C ARG A 57 5.16 -0.09 1.65
N GLY A 58 5.66 1.15 1.52
CA GLY A 58 7.09 1.41 1.30
C GLY A 58 7.96 0.82 2.41
N ARG A 59 7.62 1.11 3.69
CA ARG A 59 8.34 0.56 4.84
C ARG A 59 8.32 -0.98 4.88
N TYR A 60 7.20 -1.60 4.51
CA TYR A 60 7.11 -3.06 4.42
C TYR A 60 8.05 -3.61 3.35
N ILE A 61 8.06 -3.03 2.14
CA ILE A 61 8.93 -3.45 1.04
C ILE A 61 10.41 -3.35 1.46
N GLU A 62 10.82 -2.22 2.03
CA GLU A 62 12.20 -2.01 2.52
C GLU A 62 12.59 -3.07 3.56
N THR A 63 11.71 -3.32 4.53
CA THR A 63 11.96 -4.29 5.61
C THR A 63 12.08 -5.72 5.05
N VAL A 64 11.19 -6.10 4.13
CA VAL A 64 11.24 -7.43 3.50
C VAL A 64 12.47 -7.56 2.61
N GLN A 65 12.84 -6.51 1.87
CA GLN A 65 14.05 -6.51 1.04
C GLN A 65 15.31 -6.65 1.89
N ALA A 66 15.42 -5.90 2.99
CA ALA A 66 16.54 -6.01 3.92
C ALA A 66 16.65 -7.42 4.51
N TYR A 67 15.52 -7.99 4.96
CA TYR A 67 15.46 -9.37 5.45
C TYR A 67 15.88 -10.38 4.37
N ASN A 68 15.31 -10.29 3.16
CA ASN A 68 15.60 -11.20 2.05
C ASN A 68 17.06 -11.10 1.59
N THR A 69 17.66 -9.92 1.69
CA THR A 69 19.08 -9.72 1.41
C THR A 69 19.93 -10.41 2.48
N LEU A 70 19.63 -10.17 3.76
CA LEU A 70 20.35 -10.75 4.90
C LEU A 70 20.32 -12.29 4.89
N VAL A 71 19.15 -12.90 4.72
CA VAL A 71 19.01 -14.38 4.74
C VAL A 71 19.70 -15.08 3.56
N ARG A 72 20.10 -14.33 2.52
CA ARG A 72 20.85 -14.84 1.37
C ARG A 72 22.36 -14.59 1.46
N GLN A 73 22.83 -13.78 2.41
CA GLN A 73 24.25 -13.46 2.55
C GLN A 73 25.01 -14.50 3.37
N PHE A 74 26.27 -14.77 3.00
CA PHE A 74 27.18 -15.57 3.83
C PHE A 74 27.66 -14.74 5.05
N PRO A 75 27.77 -15.32 6.26
CA PRO A 75 27.49 -16.72 6.61
C PRO A 75 26.03 -16.99 6.99
N VAL A 76 25.18 -15.96 7.07
CA VAL A 76 23.78 -16.04 7.53
C VAL A 76 22.95 -17.06 6.75
N VAL A 77 23.20 -17.24 5.45
CA VAL A 77 22.52 -18.25 4.63
C VAL A 77 22.67 -19.68 5.18
N LEU A 78 23.79 -19.98 5.86
CA LEU A 78 24.01 -21.29 6.47
C LEU A 78 23.12 -21.49 7.69
N THR A 79 23.12 -20.52 8.61
CA THR A 79 22.26 -20.58 9.80
C THR A 79 20.79 -20.51 9.42
N ALA A 80 20.44 -19.69 8.42
CA ALA A 80 19.09 -19.59 7.86
C ALA A 80 18.60 -20.94 7.30
N LYS A 81 19.44 -21.67 6.56
CA LYS A 81 19.11 -23.03 6.09
C LYS A 81 18.90 -24.01 7.25
N VAL A 82 19.72 -23.94 8.29
CA VAL A 82 19.62 -24.83 9.46
C VAL A 82 18.33 -24.60 10.25
N ILE A 83 17.90 -23.34 10.40
CA ILE A 83 16.68 -22.99 11.15
C ILE A 83 15.43 -22.88 10.27
N GLY A 84 15.53 -23.13 8.96
CA GLY A 84 14.41 -23.04 8.01
C GLY A 84 13.91 -21.62 7.73
N ALA A 85 14.79 -20.61 7.85
CA ALA A 85 14.43 -19.22 7.54
C ALA A 85 14.44 -18.97 6.03
N GLU A 86 13.24 -18.85 5.45
CA GLU A 86 13.05 -18.60 4.02
C GLU A 86 12.86 -17.11 3.69
N PRO A 87 13.16 -16.69 2.45
CA PRO A 87 12.79 -15.38 1.94
C PRO A 87 11.27 -15.15 2.05
N LYS A 88 10.89 -13.93 2.39
CA LYS A 88 9.48 -13.51 2.47
C LYS A 88 9.01 -12.96 1.13
N ALA A 89 7.78 -13.26 0.76
CA ALA A 89 7.09 -12.57 -0.32
C ALA A 89 6.99 -11.06 0.02
N THR A 90 7.15 -10.22 -1.00
CA THR A 90 7.02 -8.76 -0.89
C THR A 90 5.88 -8.28 -1.78
N PHE A 91 5.38 -7.07 -1.56
CA PHE A 91 4.61 -6.39 -2.61
C PHE A 91 5.50 -6.26 -3.84
N GLU A 92 4.99 -6.59 -5.02
CA GLU A 92 5.67 -6.20 -6.26
C GLU A 92 5.83 -4.69 -6.24
N ALA A 93 7.08 -4.23 -6.32
CA ALA A 93 7.33 -2.81 -6.54
C ALA A 93 6.69 -2.49 -7.88
N ARG A 94 5.57 -1.77 -7.84
CA ARG A 94 4.97 -1.17 -9.02
C ARG A 94 6.07 -0.39 -9.73
N SER A 95 6.58 -0.94 -10.82
CA SER A 95 7.70 -0.37 -11.61
C SER A 95 7.38 1.01 -12.19
N ASP A 96 6.13 1.46 -12.05
CA ASP A 96 5.59 2.77 -12.37
C ASP A 96 5.68 3.80 -11.22
N VAL A 97 5.93 3.38 -9.98
CA VAL A 97 6.14 4.28 -8.82
C VAL A 97 7.61 4.25 -8.44
N GLY A 98 8.46 4.74 -9.34
CA GLY A 98 9.84 5.01 -9.02
C GLY A 98 9.92 6.10 -7.95
N ASP A 99 10.31 5.71 -6.73
CA ASP A 99 11.07 6.50 -5.75
C ASP A 99 10.59 7.94 -5.42
N ARG A 100 9.36 8.30 -5.77
CA ARG A 100 8.82 9.64 -5.52
C ARG A 100 7.58 9.56 -4.65
N PRO A 101 7.62 10.09 -3.41
CA PRO A 101 6.40 10.35 -2.67
C PRO A 101 5.52 11.30 -3.50
N PRO A 102 4.18 11.15 -3.46
CA PRO A 102 3.29 12.05 -4.17
C PRO A 102 3.50 13.48 -3.65
N GLU A 103 3.87 14.39 -4.55
CA GLU A 103 3.91 15.82 -4.23
C GLU A 103 2.48 16.33 -4.04
N VAL A 104 2.13 16.60 -2.78
CA VAL A 104 0.90 17.31 -2.45
C VAL A 104 1.09 18.77 -2.89
N LYS A 105 0.40 19.17 -3.96
CA LYS A 105 0.27 20.58 -4.35
C LYS A 105 -1.04 21.11 -3.76
N PHE A 106 -0.92 22.13 -2.91
CA PHE A 106 -2.03 22.95 -2.42
C PHE A 106 -2.67 23.74 -3.54
#